data_AF-A0A822CUA7-F1
#
_entry.id   AF-A0A822CUA7-F1
#
_cell.length_a   1.000
_cell.length_b   1.000
_cell.length_c   1.000
_cell.angle_alpha   90.00
_cell.angle_beta   90.00
_cell.angle_gamma   90.00
#
_symmetry.space_group_name_H-M   'P 1'
#
loop_
_entity.id
_entity.type
_entity.pdbx_description
1 polymer ?
#
loop_
_entity_poly.entity_id
_entity_poly.type
_entity_poly.pdbx_seq_one_letter_code
_entity_poly.pdbx_strand_id
1 'polypeptide(L)'
;PSNIVKETIYGVGWQGYWQDNIYQLNSYFGTENDLIDFIDQAHQRNIWIMLDVVANHVGPNVTNNYFPFNKNEYFHQPLCFIKDYSNQTEVEFCSIGDEQSSLPDLNTENNFVISTFLSWINETILKYKFDGIRVDTFRHIRQSFWKEYTCYANVYLLGEVATSNTSYVGSYQNVADGILHYPLYFVLKQVFQDDNQLRQSMFILENQVKENEKYFKDTTLCGIFLDNHDQDRFLNHTQNSIRIQNALVYLMFSDGIPIIYMGTEQNFTGNPNEKNGATDPWNREPLWRSSYNRSTWIYKYLTKLNQIRFFSKFQLFYHV
;
A
#
# COMPACT_ATOMS: atom_id res chain seq x y z
N PRO A 1 -3.93 -12.17 -8.35
CA PRO A 1 -3.18 -13.45 -8.33
C PRO A 1 -3.79 -14.45 -7.33
N SER A 2 -3.65 -15.76 -7.56
CA SER A 2 -3.96 -16.77 -6.55
C SER A 2 -2.87 -16.74 -5.48
N ASN A 3 -3.23 -17.16 -4.28
CA ASN A 3 -2.36 -17.09 -3.12
C ASN A 3 -2.16 -18.47 -2.51
N ILE A 4 -1.04 -18.63 -1.81
CA ILE A 4 -0.77 -19.81 -1.01
C ILE A 4 -1.80 -19.93 0.09
N VAL A 5 -2.57 -21.01 0.01
CA VAL A 5 -3.62 -21.36 0.99
C VAL A 5 -3.13 -22.37 2.02
N LYS A 6 -1.91 -22.91 1.84
CA LYS A 6 -1.29 -23.82 2.79
C LYS A 6 -0.84 -23.04 4.03
N GLU A 7 -1.20 -23.57 5.19
CA GLU A 7 -0.84 -23.00 6.48
C GLU A 7 0.68 -23.00 6.69
N THR A 8 1.21 -21.84 7.04
CA THR A 8 2.56 -21.59 7.52
C THR A 8 2.51 -21.35 9.02
N ILE A 9 3.67 -21.18 9.66
CA ILE A 9 3.72 -20.80 11.07
C ILE A 9 3.09 -19.42 11.37
N TYR A 10 2.92 -18.59 10.34
CA TYR A 10 2.32 -17.25 10.40
C TYR A 10 0.88 -17.24 9.85
N GLY A 11 0.28 -18.41 9.61
CA GLY A 11 -1.08 -18.56 9.09
C GLY A 11 -1.13 -18.80 7.58
N VAL A 12 -2.14 -18.26 6.90
CA VAL A 12 -2.39 -18.48 5.46
C VAL A 12 -2.28 -17.17 4.67
N GLY A 13 -2.11 -17.25 3.35
CA GLY A 13 -1.99 -16.09 2.45
C GLY A 13 -3.31 -15.36 2.17
N TRP A 14 -4.11 -15.07 3.20
CA TRP A 14 -5.42 -14.42 3.06
C TRP A 14 -5.34 -12.93 2.70
N GLN A 15 -4.17 -12.30 2.88
CA GLN A 15 -3.93 -10.88 2.63
C GLN A 15 -3.78 -10.49 1.14
N GLY A 16 -3.52 -11.44 0.21
CA GLY A 16 -3.27 -11.18 -1.22
C GLY A 16 -1.79 -11.09 -1.70
N TYR A 17 -0.81 -10.93 -0.81
CA TYR A 17 0.64 -10.75 -1.04
C TYR A 17 1.46 -12.05 -1.16
N TRP A 18 0.89 -13.22 -0.88
CA TRP A 18 1.61 -14.51 -0.97
C TRP A 18 1.24 -15.27 -2.24
N GLN A 19 1.50 -14.66 -3.39
CA GLN A 19 1.08 -15.19 -4.69
C GLN A 19 1.81 -16.48 -5.09
N ASP A 20 1.09 -17.44 -5.67
CA ASP A 20 1.68 -18.66 -6.25
C ASP A 20 1.45 -18.78 -7.76
N ASN A 21 0.34 -18.26 -8.28
CA ASN A 21 0.07 -18.18 -9.71
C ASN A 21 -0.49 -16.82 -10.10
N ILE A 22 0.27 -16.05 -10.88
CA ILE A 22 -0.11 -14.69 -11.30
C ILE A 22 -1.24 -14.66 -12.33
N TYR A 23 -1.44 -15.75 -13.08
CA TYR A 23 -2.47 -15.86 -14.13
C TYR A 23 -3.79 -16.45 -13.60
N GLN A 24 -3.81 -16.91 -12.35
CA GLN A 24 -5.01 -17.42 -11.70
C GLN A 24 -5.53 -16.37 -10.70
N LEU A 25 -6.84 -16.26 -10.56
CA LEU A 25 -7.46 -15.45 -9.52
C LEU A 25 -7.56 -16.24 -8.21
N ASN A 26 -7.52 -15.53 -7.08
CA ASN A 26 -7.77 -16.15 -5.79
C ASN A 26 -9.26 -16.53 -5.67
N SER A 27 -9.55 -17.84 -5.70
CA SER A 27 -10.91 -18.38 -5.65
C SER A 27 -11.67 -18.04 -4.37
N TYR A 28 -10.98 -17.65 -3.29
CA TYR A 28 -11.64 -17.21 -2.05
C TYR A 28 -12.30 -15.84 -2.19
N PHE A 29 -11.89 -15.04 -3.18
CA PHE A 29 -12.49 -13.73 -3.46
C PHE A 29 -13.66 -13.81 -4.46
N GLY A 30 -13.91 -14.98 -5.05
CA GLY A 30 -14.96 -15.22 -6.03
C GLY A 30 -14.41 -15.70 -7.36
N THR A 31 -15.26 -15.63 -8.38
CA THR A 31 -14.97 -15.97 -9.76
C THR A 31 -14.46 -14.77 -10.55
N GLU A 32 -13.96 -15.01 -11.75
CA GLU A 32 -13.60 -13.94 -12.68
C GLU A 32 -14.78 -13.03 -13.02
N ASN A 33 -15.98 -13.60 -13.17
CA ASN A 33 -17.19 -12.82 -13.43
C ASN A 33 -17.55 -11.93 -12.23
N ASP A 34 -17.34 -12.39 -10.99
CA ASP A 34 -17.59 -11.57 -9.81
C ASP A 34 -16.67 -10.33 -9.78
N LEU A 35 -15.41 -10.47 -10.23
CA LEU A 35 -14.48 -9.36 -10.36
C LEU A 35 -14.91 -8.38 -11.46
N ILE A 36 -15.30 -8.88 -12.63
CA ILE A 36 -15.79 -8.06 -13.74
C ILE A 36 -17.04 -7.29 -13.30
N ASP A 37 -18.01 -7.98 -12.71
CA ASP A 37 -19.25 -7.39 -12.21
C ASP A 37 -18.96 -6.33 -11.14
N PHE A 38 -18.01 -6.57 -10.23
CA PHE A 38 -17.59 -5.59 -9.23
C PHE A 38 -17.05 -4.30 -9.87
N ILE A 39 -16.12 -4.43 -10.83
CA ILE A 39 -15.53 -3.29 -11.52
C ILE A 39 -16.58 -2.52 -12.32
N ASP A 40 -17.42 -3.24 -13.08
CA ASP A 40 -18.49 -2.62 -13.87
C ASP A 40 -19.50 -1.86 -12.97
N GLN A 41 -19.84 -2.42 -11.80
CA GLN A 41 -20.71 -1.73 -10.83
C GLN A 41 -20.04 -0.49 -10.22
N ALA A 42 -18.72 -0.51 -10.00
CA ALA A 42 -17.98 0.67 -9.54
C ALA A 42 -17.93 1.76 -10.61
N HIS A 43 -17.62 1.40 -11.85
CA HIS A 43 -17.58 2.32 -12.99
C HIS A 43 -18.95 2.97 -13.25
N GLN A 44 -20.05 2.21 -13.15
CA GLN A 44 -21.42 2.76 -13.24
C GLN A 44 -21.73 3.83 -12.16
N ARG A 45 -20.95 3.86 -11.08
CA ARG A 45 -21.07 4.82 -9.97
C ARG A 45 -19.98 5.90 -10.01
N ASN A 46 -19.21 5.98 -11.10
CA ASN A 46 -18.05 6.87 -11.25
C ASN A 46 -17.00 6.66 -10.15
N ILE A 47 -16.78 5.41 -9.76
CA ILE A 47 -15.75 5.00 -8.80
C ILE A 47 -14.65 4.27 -9.58
N TRP A 48 -13.43 4.76 -9.47
CA TRP A 48 -12.25 4.10 -10.02
C TRP A 48 -11.79 2.94 -9.13
N ILE A 49 -11.30 1.87 -9.77
CA ILE A 49 -10.75 0.69 -9.09
C ILE A 49 -9.24 0.66 -9.27
N MET A 50 -8.53 0.66 -8.13
CA MET A 50 -7.09 0.47 -8.05
C MET A 50 -6.76 -0.96 -7.64
N LEU A 51 -5.87 -1.62 -8.37
CA LEU A 51 -5.41 -2.99 -8.07
C LEU A 51 -4.10 -2.95 -7.27
N ASP A 52 -4.04 -3.69 -6.15
CA ASP A 52 -2.79 -3.94 -5.44
C ASP A 52 -2.01 -5.09 -6.11
N VAL A 53 -0.72 -4.88 -6.39
CA VAL A 53 0.14 -5.84 -7.12
C VAL A 53 1.50 -6.03 -6.44
N VAL A 54 2.00 -7.26 -6.51
CA VAL A 54 3.33 -7.65 -6.03
C VAL A 54 4.16 -8.15 -7.21
N ALA A 55 5.33 -7.56 -7.45
CA ALA A 55 6.29 -8.06 -8.43
C ALA A 55 7.59 -8.59 -7.80
N ASN A 56 7.83 -8.25 -6.53
CA ASN A 56 9.09 -8.54 -5.85
C ASN A 56 9.26 -10.04 -5.53
N HIS A 57 8.23 -10.65 -4.99
CA HIS A 57 8.32 -11.99 -4.42
C HIS A 57 7.10 -12.85 -4.77
N VAL A 58 7.25 -14.14 -4.52
CA VAL A 58 6.16 -15.12 -4.46
C VAL A 58 5.89 -15.49 -3.00
N GLY A 59 4.79 -16.21 -2.75
CA GLY A 59 4.44 -16.66 -1.41
C GLY A 59 5.48 -17.61 -0.79
N PRO A 60 5.39 -17.86 0.53
CA PRO A 60 6.35 -18.67 1.27
C PRO A 60 6.64 -20.04 0.65
N ASN A 61 7.86 -20.54 0.81
CA ASN A 61 8.29 -21.80 0.19
C ASN A 61 7.70 -23.08 0.84
N VAL A 62 6.38 -23.25 0.68
CA VAL A 62 5.64 -24.40 1.21
C VAL A 62 5.08 -25.32 0.12
N THR A 63 5.10 -24.88 -1.15
CA THR A 63 4.57 -25.63 -2.30
C THR A 63 5.58 -25.87 -3.43
N ASN A 64 6.67 -25.09 -3.54
CA ASN A 64 7.62 -25.07 -4.68
C ASN A 64 6.97 -24.93 -6.08
N ASN A 65 5.68 -24.60 -6.14
CA ASN A 65 4.89 -24.60 -7.37
C ASN A 65 4.44 -23.17 -7.69
N TYR A 66 5.40 -22.35 -8.11
CA TYR A 66 5.15 -20.99 -8.54
C TYR A 66 4.96 -20.96 -10.06
N PHE A 67 3.87 -20.36 -10.53
CA PHE A 67 3.59 -20.22 -11.94
C PHE A 67 3.52 -18.73 -12.35
N PRO A 68 4.27 -18.32 -13.38
CA PRO A 68 5.14 -19.11 -14.26
C PRO A 68 6.58 -19.33 -13.71
N PHE A 69 6.89 -18.87 -12.49
CA PHE A 69 8.24 -18.85 -11.94
C PHE A 69 8.71 -20.18 -11.33
N ASN A 70 8.70 -21.26 -12.12
CA ASN A 70 8.92 -22.63 -11.64
C ASN A 70 10.39 -23.11 -11.67
N LYS A 71 11.36 -22.20 -11.78
CA LYS A 71 12.80 -22.52 -11.82
C LYS A 71 13.60 -21.59 -10.93
N ASN A 72 14.68 -22.12 -10.34
CA ASN A 72 15.57 -21.36 -9.47
C ASN A 72 16.23 -20.14 -10.15
N GLU A 73 16.43 -20.17 -11.48
CA GLU A 73 17.00 -19.06 -12.25
C GLU A 73 16.11 -17.80 -12.28
N TYR A 74 14.82 -17.95 -11.93
CA TYR A 74 13.87 -16.84 -11.81
C TYR A 74 13.89 -16.19 -10.44
N PHE A 75 14.71 -16.68 -9.50
CA PHE A 75 14.87 -16.14 -8.17
C PHE A 75 16.31 -15.68 -7.94
N HIS A 76 16.52 -14.72 -7.04
CA HIS A 76 17.85 -14.34 -6.63
C HIS A 76 18.55 -15.48 -5.89
N GLN A 77 19.82 -15.71 -6.23
CA GLN A 77 20.63 -16.81 -5.70
C GLN A 77 22.05 -16.32 -5.34
N PRO A 78 22.64 -16.81 -4.24
CA PRO A 78 22.05 -17.71 -3.24
C PRO A 78 20.97 -17.00 -2.42
N LEU A 79 20.08 -17.76 -1.77
CA LEU A 79 19.11 -17.21 -0.82
C LEU A 79 19.83 -16.40 0.27
N CYS A 80 19.43 -15.15 0.44
CA CYS A 80 19.84 -14.27 1.52
C CYS A 80 18.64 -13.51 2.07
N PHE A 81 18.78 -12.98 3.28
CA PHE A 81 17.79 -12.13 3.92
C PHE A 81 18.38 -10.74 4.14
N ILE A 82 17.54 -9.71 4.01
CA ILE A 82 17.94 -8.32 4.22
C ILE A 82 18.40 -8.15 5.67
N LYS A 83 19.67 -7.78 5.88
CA LYS A 83 20.22 -7.51 7.22
C LYS A 83 20.36 -6.02 7.48
N ASP A 84 20.69 -5.27 6.43
CA ASP A 84 20.87 -3.83 6.51
C ASP A 84 19.99 -3.10 5.49
N TYR A 85 18.91 -2.47 5.97
CA TYR A 85 18.00 -1.66 5.14
C TYR A 85 18.60 -0.34 4.65
N SER A 86 19.82 0.01 5.08
CA SER A 86 20.60 1.11 4.51
C SER A 86 21.44 0.68 3.29
N ASN A 87 21.64 -0.62 3.10
CA ASN A 87 22.31 -1.19 1.94
C ASN A 87 21.28 -1.49 0.83
N GLN A 88 21.19 -0.61 -0.17
CA GLN A 88 20.21 -0.76 -1.25
C GLN A 88 20.37 -2.06 -2.03
N THR A 89 21.60 -2.58 -2.18
CA THR A 89 21.83 -3.86 -2.84
C THR A 89 21.22 -5.01 -2.06
N GLU A 90 21.32 -5.03 -0.73
CA GLU A 90 20.63 -6.06 0.06
C GLU A 90 19.12 -5.92 -0.06
N VAL A 91 18.61 -4.69 -0.03
CA VAL A 91 17.17 -4.42 -0.14
C VAL A 91 16.59 -4.92 -1.47
N GLU A 92 17.38 -4.86 -2.56
CA GLU A 92 16.96 -5.26 -3.91
C GLU A 92 17.23 -6.73 -4.29
N PHE A 93 18.18 -7.39 -3.63
CA PHE A 93 18.65 -8.74 -4.04
C PHE A 93 18.46 -9.82 -2.97
N CYS A 94 18.02 -9.47 -1.75
CA CYS A 94 17.76 -10.42 -0.68
C CYS A 94 16.27 -10.49 -0.34
N SER A 95 15.85 -11.69 0.07
CA SER A 95 14.45 -11.99 0.40
C SER A 95 13.97 -11.25 1.64
N ILE A 96 12.70 -10.83 1.54
CA ILE A 96 11.89 -10.37 2.68
C ILE A 96 11.42 -11.59 3.48
N GLY A 97 11.19 -11.41 4.77
CA GLY A 97 10.80 -12.47 5.69
C GLY A 97 12.00 -13.05 6.44
N ASP A 98 11.86 -14.28 6.90
CA ASP A 98 12.85 -14.97 7.72
C ASP A 98 13.03 -16.44 7.29
N GLU A 99 13.88 -17.19 7.97
CA GLU A 99 14.12 -18.61 7.67
C GLU A 99 12.87 -19.49 7.80
N GLN A 100 11.85 -19.04 8.53
CA GLN A 100 10.64 -19.80 8.82
C GLN A 100 9.51 -19.47 7.83
N SER A 101 9.53 -18.28 7.24
CA SER A 101 8.63 -17.84 6.17
C SER A 101 9.35 -16.91 5.21
N SER A 102 10.28 -17.48 4.44
CA SER A 102 10.99 -16.74 3.40
C SER A 102 10.04 -16.45 2.26
N LEU A 103 10.04 -15.21 1.76
CA LEU A 103 9.37 -14.83 0.53
C LEU A 103 10.40 -14.89 -0.60
N PRO A 104 10.42 -15.95 -1.43
CA PRO A 104 11.45 -16.09 -2.46
C PRO A 104 11.43 -14.89 -3.39
N ASP A 105 12.59 -14.26 -3.49
CA ASP A 105 12.78 -12.99 -4.19
C ASP A 105 13.00 -13.23 -5.67
N LEU A 106 12.16 -12.64 -6.52
CA LEU A 106 12.20 -12.82 -7.96
C LEU A 106 13.37 -12.04 -8.56
N ASN A 107 14.13 -12.68 -9.43
CA ASN A 107 15.25 -12.07 -10.12
C ASN A 107 14.74 -11.10 -11.19
N THR A 108 14.55 -9.84 -10.83
CA THR A 108 14.04 -8.78 -11.72
C THR A 108 15.07 -8.28 -12.76
N GLU A 109 16.22 -8.94 -12.85
CA GLU A 109 17.25 -8.78 -13.89
C GLU A 109 17.13 -9.88 -14.96
N ASN A 110 16.38 -10.96 -14.67
CA ASN A 110 16.12 -12.02 -15.62
C ASN A 110 15.09 -11.58 -16.68
N ASN A 111 15.47 -11.64 -17.96
CA ASN A 111 14.62 -11.23 -19.08
C ASN A 111 13.25 -11.93 -19.11
N PHE A 112 13.17 -13.20 -18.67
CA PHE A 112 11.90 -13.91 -18.59
C PHE A 112 11.00 -13.30 -17.51
N VAL A 113 11.55 -13.01 -16.33
CA VAL A 113 10.79 -12.39 -15.22
C VAL A 113 10.29 -11.01 -15.61
N ILE A 114 11.17 -10.18 -16.20
CA ILE A 114 10.84 -8.84 -16.67
C ILE A 114 9.70 -8.90 -17.69
N SER A 115 9.90 -9.62 -18.80
CA SER A 115 8.90 -9.70 -19.88
C SER A 115 7.58 -10.30 -19.42
N THR A 116 7.61 -11.27 -18.51
CA THR A 116 6.41 -11.85 -17.90
C THR A 116 5.60 -10.79 -17.15
N PHE A 117 6.22 -10.03 -16.26
CA PHE A 117 5.50 -9.01 -15.48
C PHE A 117 5.00 -7.85 -16.33
N LEU A 118 5.80 -7.39 -17.31
CA LEU A 118 5.38 -6.33 -18.24
C LEU A 118 4.18 -6.74 -19.09
N SER A 119 4.17 -7.98 -19.61
CA SER A 119 3.02 -8.52 -20.35
C SER A 119 1.82 -8.70 -19.43
N TRP A 120 2.04 -9.32 -18.26
CA TRP A 120 1.00 -9.62 -17.29
C TRP A 120 0.26 -8.37 -16.82
N ILE A 121 0.96 -7.28 -16.47
CA ILE A 121 0.30 -6.08 -15.97
C ILE A 121 -0.54 -5.40 -17.06
N ASN A 122 0.01 -5.29 -18.27
CA ASN A 122 -0.69 -4.71 -19.41
C ASN A 122 -1.95 -5.52 -19.75
N GLU A 123 -1.83 -6.85 -19.85
CA GLU A 123 -2.96 -7.75 -20.11
C GLU A 123 -4.01 -7.68 -19.00
N THR A 124 -3.59 -7.65 -17.72
CA THR A 124 -4.50 -7.59 -16.57
C THR A 124 -5.30 -6.29 -16.57
N ILE A 125 -4.65 -5.15 -16.83
CA ILE A 125 -5.30 -3.84 -16.91
C ILE A 125 -6.26 -3.79 -18.09
N LEU A 126 -5.84 -4.22 -19.28
CA LEU A 126 -6.71 -4.22 -20.47
C LEU A 126 -7.91 -5.16 -20.30
N LYS A 127 -7.71 -6.31 -19.67
CA LYS A 127 -8.75 -7.33 -19.49
C LYS A 127 -9.82 -6.88 -18.49
N TYR A 128 -9.41 -6.42 -17.32
CA TYR A 128 -10.33 -6.08 -16.22
C TYR A 128 -10.68 -4.60 -16.14
N LYS A 129 -9.97 -3.73 -16.88
CA LYS A 129 -10.15 -2.27 -16.90
C LYS A 129 -9.91 -1.61 -15.55
N PHE A 130 -8.82 -2.00 -14.88
CA PHE A 130 -8.36 -1.27 -13.69
C PHE A 130 -7.92 0.15 -14.07
N ASP A 131 -8.24 1.12 -13.21
CA ASP A 131 -7.98 2.55 -13.44
C ASP A 131 -6.64 3.02 -12.86
N GLY A 132 -6.05 2.21 -11.98
CA GLY A 132 -4.77 2.46 -11.35
C GLY A 132 -4.22 1.21 -10.67
N ILE A 133 -2.97 1.29 -10.24
CA ILE A 133 -2.32 0.21 -9.50
C ILE A 133 -1.59 0.75 -8.27
N ARG A 134 -1.69 0.03 -7.14
CA ARG A 134 -0.82 0.21 -5.98
C ARG A 134 0.21 -0.91 -6.01
N VAL A 135 1.48 -0.58 -5.84
CA VAL A 135 2.57 -1.54 -5.97
C VAL A 135 3.23 -1.75 -4.62
N ASP A 136 3.12 -2.98 -4.13
CA ASP A 136 3.73 -3.46 -2.90
C ASP A 136 5.26 -3.53 -3.01
N THR A 137 5.97 -3.36 -1.90
CA THR A 137 7.43 -3.60 -1.82
C THR A 137 8.25 -2.84 -2.89
N PHE A 138 7.82 -1.64 -3.29
CA PHE A 138 8.38 -0.92 -4.44
C PHE A 138 9.90 -0.68 -4.32
N ARG A 139 10.39 -0.43 -3.10
CA ARG A 139 11.81 -0.18 -2.83
C ARG A 139 12.74 -1.39 -2.94
N HIS A 140 12.16 -2.59 -3.05
CA HIS A 140 12.87 -3.86 -3.12
C HIS A 140 13.16 -4.30 -4.57
N ILE A 141 12.74 -3.51 -5.55
CA ILE A 141 13.10 -3.73 -6.96
C ILE A 141 13.78 -2.47 -7.49
N ARG A 142 14.82 -2.67 -8.31
CA ARG A 142 15.54 -1.57 -8.96
C ARG A 142 14.61 -0.62 -9.70
N GLN A 143 14.89 0.68 -9.59
CA GLN A 143 14.06 1.72 -10.21
C GLN A 143 13.89 1.58 -11.74
N SER A 144 14.89 1.02 -12.44
CA SER A 144 14.82 0.83 -13.89
C SER A 144 13.77 -0.19 -14.33
N PHE A 145 13.45 -1.20 -13.51
CA PHE A 145 12.32 -2.10 -13.76
C PHE A 145 11.00 -1.32 -13.70
N TRP A 146 10.84 -0.50 -12.66
CA TRP A 146 9.62 0.28 -12.48
C TRP A 146 9.36 1.29 -13.59
N LYS A 147 10.41 1.91 -14.14
CA LYS A 147 10.26 2.81 -15.28
C LYS A 147 9.59 2.12 -16.49
N GLU A 148 9.97 0.88 -16.76
CA GLU A 148 9.35 0.08 -17.82
C GLU A 148 7.95 -0.40 -17.41
N TYR A 149 7.80 -0.87 -16.18
CA TYR A 149 6.54 -1.38 -15.64
C TYR A 149 5.43 -0.32 -15.66
N THR A 150 5.70 0.91 -15.23
CA THR A 150 4.77 2.05 -15.27
C THR A 150 4.32 2.35 -16.70
N CYS A 151 5.24 2.27 -17.67
CA CYS A 151 4.92 2.50 -19.09
C CYS A 151 4.00 1.41 -19.66
N TYR A 152 4.24 0.14 -19.30
CA TYR A 152 3.40 -0.98 -19.74
C TYR A 152 2.04 -1.03 -19.04
N ALA A 153 1.99 -0.64 -17.76
CA ALA A 153 0.73 -0.54 -17.02
C ALA A 153 -0.18 0.55 -17.63
N ASN A 154 0.41 1.68 -18.04
CA ASN A 154 -0.29 2.80 -18.70
C ASN A 154 -1.55 3.28 -17.95
N VAL A 155 -1.50 3.23 -16.63
CA VAL A 155 -2.48 3.75 -15.67
C VAL A 155 -1.72 4.35 -14.50
N TYR A 156 -2.40 5.12 -13.65
CA TYR A 156 -1.76 5.74 -12.49
C TYR A 156 -1.15 4.68 -11.55
N LEU A 157 0.16 4.79 -11.29
CA LEU A 157 0.90 3.90 -10.39
C LEU A 157 1.22 4.60 -9.06
N LEU A 158 0.81 3.97 -7.96
CA LEU A 158 1.12 4.37 -6.59
C LEU A 158 2.08 3.36 -5.93
N GLY A 159 3.36 3.72 -5.81
CA GLY A 159 4.39 2.83 -5.25
C GLY A 159 4.49 2.88 -3.72
N GLU A 160 4.74 1.75 -3.09
CA GLU A 160 5.02 1.66 -1.66
C GLU A 160 6.52 1.72 -1.32
N VAL A 161 6.96 2.82 -0.70
CA VAL A 161 8.31 2.97 -0.16
C VAL A 161 8.24 3.21 1.35
N ALA A 162 8.20 2.13 2.13
CA ALA A 162 8.01 2.15 3.58
C ALA A 162 9.26 2.62 4.34
N THR A 163 9.48 3.93 4.43
CA THR A 163 10.50 4.55 5.27
C THR A 163 10.16 6.02 5.58
N SER A 164 10.68 6.54 6.68
CA SER A 164 10.54 7.96 7.06
C SER A 164 11.48 8.90 6.30
N ASN A 165 12.43 8.37 5.52
CA ASN A 165 13.40 9.19 4.80
C ASN A 165 12.78 9.87 3.56
N THR A 166 12.47 11.16 3.69
CA THR A 166 11.85 11.99 2.64
C THR A 166 12.61 12.00 1.32
N SER A 167 13.95 12.11 1.34
CA SER A 167 14.74 12.20 0.11
C SER A 167 14.79 10.86 -0.63
N TYR A 168 14.90 9.77 0.13
CA TYR A 168 14.85 8.42 -0.43
C TYR A 168 13.48 8.14 -1.06
N VAL A 169 12.38 8.40 -0.34
CA VAL A 169 11.01 8.20 -0.85
C VAL A 169 10.73 9.08 -2.07
N GLY A 170 11.06 10.37 -2.00
CA GLY A 170 10.86 11.31 -3.10
C GLY A 170 11.60 10.90 -4.38
N SER A 171 12.77 10.26 -4.26
CA SER A 171 13.54 9.79 -5.42
C SER A 171 12.79 8.76 -6.27
N TYR A 172 11.90 7.95 -5.68
CA TYR A 172 11.10 6.94 -6.39
C TYR A 172 9.95 7.53 -7.22
N GLN A 173 9.57 8.79 -6.98
CA GLN A 173 8.58 9.47 -7.83
C GLN A 173 9.11 9.73 -9.26
N ASN A 174 10.40 9.52 -9.52
CA ASN A 174 10.93 9.59 -10.88
C ASN A 174 10.55 8.38 -11.74
N VAL A 175 10.07 7.28 -11.13
CA VAL A 175 9.72 6.02 -11.81
C VAL A 175 8.29 5.55 -11.52
N ALA A 176 7.50 6.37 -10.81
CA ALA A 176 6.09 6.16 -10.51
C ALA A 176 5.34 7.50 -10.67
N ASP A 177 4.02 7.46 -10.83
CA ASP A 177 3.22 8.69 -10.84
C ASP A 177 3.08 9.26 -9.42
N GLY A 178 2.77 8.37 -8.47
CA GLY A 178 2.63 8.67 -7.05
C GLY A 178 3.40 7.69 -6.17
N ILE A 179 3.69 8.12 -4.95
CA ILE A 179 4.28 7.27 -3.90
C ILE A 179 3.44 7.38 -2.63
N LEU A 180 3.29 6.29 -1.89
CA LEU A 180 2.70 6.30 -0.56
C LEU A 180 3.56 7.15 0.37
N HIS A 181 2.98 8.16 0.98
CA HIS A 181 3.70 9.24 1.65
C HIS A 181 4.06 8.88 3.10
N TYR A 182 4.84 7.81 3.26
CA TYR A 182 5.33 7.34 4.57
C TYR A 182 6.04 8.42 5.41
N PRO A 183 6.90 9.30 4.85
CA PRO A 183 7.53 10.37 5.62
C PRO A 183 6.51 11.27 6.31
N LEU A 184 5.45 11.67 5.59
CA LEU A 184 4.37 12.46 6.16
C LEU A 184 3.54 11.64 7.16
N TYR A 185 3.25 10.37 6.87
CA TYR A 185 2.55 9.48 7.82
C TYR A 185 3.22 9.48 9.20
N PHE A 186 4.55 9.28 9.27
CA PHE A 186 5.27 9.26 10.55
C PHE A 186 5.18 10.62 11.28
N VAL A 187 5.28 11.73 10.54
CA VAL A 187 5.13 13.08 11.10
C VAL A 187 3.70 13.33 11.60
N LEU A 188 2.68 12.90 10.86
CA LEU A 188 1.28 13.05 11.28
C LEU A 188 0.98 12.22 12.54
N LYS A 189 1.53 11.02 12.66
CA LYS A 189 1.43 10.22 13.88
C LYS A 189 2.12 10.92 15.04
N GLN A 190 3.33 11.43 14.83
CA GLN A 190 4.07 12.19 15.85
C GLN A 190 3.32 13.44 16.33
N VAL A 191 2.71 14.21 15.42
CA VAL A 191 2.02 15.46 15.75
C VAL A 191 0.63 15.19 16.36
N PHE A 192 -0.15 14.32 15.73
CA PHE A 192 -1.55 14.16 16.09
C PHE A 192 -1.81 13.00 17.03
N GLN A 193 -1.00 11.94 17.09
CA GLN A 193 -1.29 10.72 17.87
C GLN A 193 -0.66 10.71 19.26
N ASP A 194 0.49 11.38 19.44
CA ASP A 194 1.28 11.31 20.69
C ASP A 194 0.57 12.01 21.87
N ASP A 195 0.14 11.22 22.86
CA ASP A 195 -0.52 11.68 24.08
C ASP A 195 0.45 12.04 25.22
N ASN A 196 1.77 11.85 25.05
CA ASN A 196 2.76 11.99 26.13
C ASN A 196 3.11 13.44 26.54
N GLN A 197 2.23 14.42 26.30
CA GLN A 197 2.34 15.84 26.71
C GLN A 197 3.62 16.60 26.32
N LEU A 198 4.64 15.94 25.73
CA LEU A 198 5.67 16.60 24.96
C LEU A 198 4.94 17.22 23.78
N ARG A 199 4.69 18.53 23.84
CA ARG A 199 4.10 19.29 22.73
C ARG A 199 5.03 19.13 21.53
N GLN A 200 4.79 18.10 20.73
CA GLN A 200 5.43 17.90 19.44
C GLN A 200 5.01 19.11 18.61
N SER A 201 5.97 19.98 18.29
CA SER A 201 5.64 21.24 17.66
C SER A 201 5.12 21.01 16.25
N MET A 202 4.13 21.80 15.83
CA MET A 202 3.73 21.94 14.43
C MET A 202 4.92 22.32 13.52
N PHE A 203 6.05 22.78 14.08
CA PHE A 203 7.30 22.97 13.35
C PHE A 203 7.81 21.69 12.65
N ILE A 204 7.57 20.50 13.21
CA ILE A 204 7.99 19.25 12.55
C ILE A 204 7.19 19.06 11.25
N LEU A 205 5.88 19.35 11.29
CA LEU A 205 5.04 19.32 10.11
C LEU A 205 5.43 20.39 9.09
N GLU A 206 5.73 21.62 9.54
CA GLU A 206 6.22 22.69 8.68
C GLU A 206 7.54 22.30 7.98
N ASN A 207 8.48 21.72 8.73
CA ASN A 207 9.76 21.25 8.18
C ASN A 207 9.54 20.10 7.20
N GLN A 208 8.61 19.18 7.49
CA GLN A 208 8.28 18.10 6.56
C GLN A 208 7.70 18.65 5.25
N VAL A 209 6.85 19.68 5.29
CA VAL A 209 6.35 20.34 4.08
C VAL A 209 7.50 20.93 3.26
N LYS A 210 8.46 21.62 3.90
CA LYS A 210 9.66 22.16 3.21
C LYS A 210 10.54 21.07 2.60
N GLU A 211 10.73 19.95 3.30
CA GLU A 211 11.49 18.82 2.77
C GLU A 211 10.72 18.15 1.61
N ASN A 212 9.39 18.11 1.66
CA ASN A 212 8.57 17.60 0.57
C ASN A 212 8.75 18.44 -0.70
N GLU A 213 8.69 19.76 -0.60
CA GLU A 213 8.93 20.70 -1.71
C GLU A 213 10.31 20.51 -2.36
N LYS A 214 11.30 20.03 -1.58
CA LYS A 214 12.66 19.82 -2.05
C LYS A 214 12.86 18.50 -2.79
N TYR A 215 12.23 17.42 -2.34
CA TYR A 215 12.55 16.06 -2.82
C TYR A 215 11.45 15.40 -3.65
N PHE A 216 10.19 15.84 -3.51
CA PHE A 216 9.11 15.33 -4.34
C PHE A 216 8.95 16.20 -5.59
N LYS A 217 8.68 15.55 -6.71
CA LYS A 217 8.38 16.22 -7.97
C LYS A 217 6.99 16.85 -7.93
N ASP A 218 6.03 16.14 -7.35
CA ASP A 218 4.65 16.59 -7.23
C ASP A 218 3.95 15.90 -6.05
N THR A 219 3.77 16.61 -4.94
CA THR A 219 3.09 16.09 -3.74
C THR A 219 1.61 15.80 -3.97
N THR A 220 0.98 16.41 -4.97
CA THR A 220 -0.46 16.24 -5.24
C THR A 220 -0.81 14.86 -5.79
N LEU A 221 0.16 14.17 -6.38
CA LEU A 221 0.05 12.80 -6.88
C LEU A 221 0.40 11.75 -5.83
N CYS A 222 0.86 12.11 -4.63
CA CYS A 222 1.23 11.14 -3.60
C CYS A 222 -0.01 10.64 -2.83
N GLY A 223 0.03 9.39 -2.36
CA GLY A 223 -1.01 8.81 -1.51
C GLY A 223 -0.74 9.12 -0.04
N ILE A 224 -1.60 9.89 0.61
CA ILE A 224 -1.48 10.24 2.03
C ILE A 224 -2.44 9.38 2.86
N PHE A 225 -2.02 8.94 4.04
CA PHE A 225 -2.79 8.04 4.89
C PHE A 225 -2.46 8.23 6.38
N LEU A 226 -3.35 7.76 7.25
CA LEU A 226 -3.16 7.72 8.71
C LEU A 226 -3.15 6.29 9.27
N ASP A 227 -3.78 5.38 8.54
CA ASP A 227 -3.96 3.98 8.86
C ASP A 227 -3.67 3.17 7.60
N ASN A 228 -3.08 2.00 7.77
CA ASN A 228 -2.95 0.97 6.74
C ASN A 228 -2.93 -0.41 7.42
N HIS A 229 -2.60 -1.45 6.67
CA HIS A 229 -2.59 -2.82 7.15
C HIS A 229 -1.23 -3.29 7.70
N ASP A 230 -0.17 -2.49 7.61
CA ASP A 230 1.17 -2.83 8.12
C ASP A 230 1.53 -2.10 9.40
N GLN A 231 0.74 -1.10 9.77
CA GLN A 231 0.99 -0.22 10.90
C GLN A 231 -0.14 -0.28 11.93
N ASP A 232 0.19 0.07 13.18
CA ASP A 232 -0.82 0.20 14.23
C ASP A 232 -1.85 1.27 13.85
N ARG A 233 -3.12 0.94 14.06
CA ARG A 233 -4.21 1.91 13.86
C ARG A 233 -3.99 3.18 14.68
N PHE A 234 -4.47 4.31 14.18
CA PHE A 234 -4.33 5.62 14.80
C PHE A 234 -4.89 5.61 16.22
N LEU A 235 -6.05 4.99 16.40
CA LEU A 235 -6.71 4.89 17.70
C LEU A 235 -6.11 3.84 18.64
N ASN A 236 -5.10 3.07 18.21
CA ASN A 236 -4.38 2.16 19.12
C ASN A 236 -3.61 2.92 20.21
N HIS A 237 -3.02 4.06 19.83
CA HIS A 237 -2.14 4.84 20.70
C HIS A 237 -2.83 6.03 21.37
N THR A 238 -3.92 6.55 20.81
CA THR A 238 -4.71 7.63 21.42
C THR A 238 -6.21 7.35 21.32
N GLN A 239 -6.94 7.68 22.39
CA GLN A 239 -8.41 7.64 22.41
C GLN A 239 -9.01 9.05 22.34
N ASN A 240 -8.18 10.07 22.11
CA ASN A 240 -8.62 11.45 22.04
C ASN A 240 -9.27 11.74 20.67
N SER A 241 -10.60 11.86 20.67
CA SER A 241 -11.37 12.14 19.45
C SER A 241 -10.98 13.46 18.75
N ILE A 242 -10.49 14.47 19.48
CA ILE A 242 -10.08 15.75 18.90
C ILE A 242 -8.81 15.57 18.05
N ARG A 243 -7.90 14.70 18.49
CA ARG A 243 -6.64 14.42 17.78
C ARG A 243 -6.88 13.79 16.42
N ILE A 244 -7.67 12.71 16.38
CA ILE A 244 -8.04 12.07 15.12
C ILE A 244 -8.90 12.99 14.24
N GLN A 245 -9.77 13.84 14.80
CA GLN A 245 -10.51 14.84 14.02
C GLN A 245 -9.57 15.76 13.25
N ASN A 246 -8.56 16.33 13.92
CA ASN A 246 -7.59 17.21 13.26
C ASN A 246 -6.72 16.47 12.26
N ALA A 247 -6.29 15.24 12.58
CA ALA A 247 -5.53 14.41 11.65
C ALA A 247 -6.34 14.12 10.37
N LEU A 248 -7.62 13.79 10.48
CA LEU A 248 -8.51 13.54 9.34
C LEU A 248 -8.78 14.80 8.52
N VAL A 249 -8.86 15.98 9.16
CA VAL A 249 -8.92 17.25 8.41
C VAL A 249 -7.66 17.47 7.61
N TYR A 250 -6.49 17.29 8.22
CA TYR A 250 -5.23 17.43 7.49
C TYR A 250 -5.19 16.45 6.31
N LEU A 251 -5.46 15.16 6.55
CA LEU A 251 -5.51 14.12 5.53
C LEU A 251 -6.44 14.49 4.37
N MET A 252 -7.64 15.01 4.66
CA MET A 252 -8.62 15.31 3.61
C MET A 252 -8.35 16.62 2.86
N PHE A 253 -7.48 17.50 3.34
CA PHE A 253 -7.28 18.84 2.75
C PHE A 253 -5.83 19.23 2.45
N SER A 254 -4.84 18.40 2.80
CA SER A 254 -3.47 18.55 2.35
C SER A 254 -3.28 18.06 0.91
N ASP A 255 -2.13 18.38 0.32
CA ASP A 255 -1.71 17.84 -0.97
C ASP A 255 -1.65 16.32 -0.93
N GLY A 256 -2.08 15.70 -2.02
CA GLY A 256 -2.11 14.26 -2.21
C GLY A 256 -3.53 13.70 -2.34
N ILE A 257 -3.55 12.40 -2.60
CA ILE A 257 -4.75 11.57 -2.68
C ILE A 257 -5.02 11.01 -1.27
N PRO A 258 -6.09 11.41 -0.58
CA PRO A 258 -6.41 10.88 0.74
C PRO A 258 -6.82 9.41 0.68
N ILE A 259 -6.14 8.57 1.45
CA ILE A 259 -6.41 7.14 1.59
C ILE A 259 -6.92 6.89 3.01
N ILE A 260 -8.14 6.38 3.10
CA ILE A 260 -8.78 5.93 4.35
C ILE A 260 -8.76 4.40 4.35
N TYR A 261 -8.08 3.80 5.32
CA TYR A 261 -8.09 2.36 5.48
C TYR A 261 -9.39 1.88 6.14
N MET A 262 -9.91 0.77 5.65
CA MET A 262 -11.17 0.20 6.12
C MET A 262 -11.15 -0.03 7.63
N GLY A 263 -12.18 0.45 8.32
CA GLY A 263 -12.33 0.33 9.77
C GLY A 263 -12.00 1.62 10.54
N THR A 264 -11.24 2.56 9.95
CA THR A 264 -11.00 3.89 10.55
C THR A 264 -12.34 4.60 10.81
N GLU A 265 -13.28 4.51 9.86
CA GLU A 265 -14.63 5.07 9.99
C GLU A 265 -15.49 4.39 11.07
N GLN A 266 -15.09 3.21 11.52
CA GLN A 266 -15.75 2.44 12.58
C GLN A 266 -15.04 2.56 13.94
N ASN A 267 -14.02 3.42 14.06
CA ASN A 267 -13.18 3.56 15.26
C ASN A 267 -12.39 2.28 15.61
N PHE A 268 -11.97 1.50 14.61
CA PHE A 268 -11.13 0.33 14.87
C PHE A 268 -9.79 0.74 15.48
N THR A 269 -9.31 -0.06 16.44
CA THR A 269 -8.12 0.25 17.26
C THR A 269 -6.98 -0.76 17.09
N GLY A 270 -7.18 -1.86 16.37
CA GLY A 270 -6.32 -3.03 16.47
C GLY A 270 -6.35 -3.63 17.88
N ASN A 271 -5.25 -4.28 18.28
CA ASN A 271 -5.08 -4.81 19.63
C ASN A 271 -4.46 -3.75 20.55
N PRO A 272 -5.20 -3.20 21.54
CA PRO A 272 -4.70 -2.13 22.40
C PRO A 272 -3.57 -2.56 23.35
N ASN A 273 -3.35 -3.86 23.53
CA ASN A 273 -2.30 -4.42 24.37
C ASN A 273 -0.98 -4.62 23.62
N GLU A 274 -0.99 -4.50 22.29
CA GLU A 274 0.20 -4.60 21.45
C GLU A 274 0.44 -3.23 20.80
N LYS A 275 1.54 -2.58 21.17
CA LYS A 275 1.88 -1.20 20.75
C LYS A 275 3.24 -1.11 20.08
N ASN A 276 3.60 -2.14 19.32
CA ASN A 276 4.95 -2.32 18.79
C ASN A 276 5.09 -1.85 17.32
N GLY A 277 4.10 -1.15 16.77
CA GLY A 277 4.20 -0.54 15.43
C GLY A 277 3.98 -1.49 14.26
N ALA A 278 3.66 -2.76 14.53
CA ALA A 278 3.42 -3.81 13.52
C ALA A 278 2.43 -4.85 14.07
N THR A 279 1.24 -4.40 14.48
CA THR A 279 0.21 -5.26 15.07
C THR A 279 -0.49 -6.19 14.07
N ASP A 280 0.09 -6.54 12.92
CA ASP A 280 -0.48 -7.58 12.05
C ASP A 280 -0.52 -8.91 12.84
N PRO A 281 -1.69 -9.57 13.01
CA PRO A 281 -2.94 -9.42 12.24
C PRO A 281 -4.05 -8.59 12.90
N TRP A 282 -3.82 -8.02 14.07
CA TRP A 282 -4.81 -7.28 14.84
C TRP A 282 -5.34 -6.02 14.17
N ASN A 283 -4.56 -5.35 13.31
CA ASN A 283 -4.97 -4.18 12.53
C ASN A 283 -5.77 -4.54 11.26
N ARG A 284 -6.10 -5.82 11.05
CA ARG A 284 -6.89 -6.32 9.91
C ARG A 284 -8.27 -6.83 10.36
N GLU A 285 -8.94 -6.07 11.22
CA GLU A 285 -10.25 -6.44 11.73
C GLU A 285 -11.30 -6.48 10.62
N PRO A 286 -12.19 -7.50 10.62
CA PRO A 286 -13.21 -7.63 9.60
C PRO A 286 -14.29 -6.54 9.75
N LEU A 287 -14.42 -5.67 8.74
CA LEU A 287 -15.37 -4.56 8.75
C LEU A 287 -16.82 -5.00 9.01
N TRP A 288 -17.23 -6.17 8.49
CA TRP A 288 -18.62 -6.65 8.65
C TRP A 288 -19.04 -6.82 10.11
N ARG A 289 -18.09 -7.01 11.05
CA ARG A 289 -18.41 -7.04 12.50
C ARG A 289 -18.92 -5.71 13.05
N SER A 290 -18.63 -4.59 12.37
CA SER A 290 -19.23 -3.28 12.69
C SER A 290 -20.70 -3.16 12.28
N SER A 291 -21.26 -4.15 11.57
CA SER A 291 -22.57 -4.08 10.93
C SER A 291 -22.71 -2.90 9.96
N TYR A 292 -21.59 -2.40 9.42
CA TYR A 292 -21.53 -1.25 8.52
C TYR A 292 -22.23 -0.01 9.10
N ASN A 293 -22.04 0.24 10.40
CA ASN A 293 -22.73 1.30 11.12
C ASN A 293 -22.37 2.68 10.54
N ARG A 294 -23.35 3.33 9.90
CA ARG A 294 -23.23 4.69 9.33
C ARG A 294 -23.47 5.80 10.35
N SER A 295 -23.77 5.45 11.59
CA SER A 295 -24.06 6.41 12.66
C SER A 295 -22.84 6.81 13.48
N THR A 296 -21.70 6.14 13.29
CA THR A 296 -20.45 6.50 13.97
C THR A 296 -20.08 7.95 13.65
N TRP A 297 -19.44 8.61 14.61
CA TRP A 297 -19.08 10.01 14.44
C TRP A 297 -18.04 10.18 13.34
N ILE A 298 -17.05 9.29 13.21
CA ILE A 298 -16.02 9.33 12.15
C ILE A 298 -16.66 9.15 10.76
N TYR A 299 -17.60 8.21 10.59
CA TYR A 299 -18.28 8.02 9.31
C TYR A 299 -19.00 9.31 8.86
N LYS A 300 -19.78 9.91 9.76
CA LYS A 300 -20.46 11.19 9.49
C LYS A 300 -19.47 12.32 9.22
N TYR A 301 -18.37 12.33 9.95
CA TYR A 301 -17.32 13.34 9.82
C TYR A 301 -16.63 13.25 8.46
N LEU A 302 -16.12 12.07 8.08
CA LEU A 302 -15.51 11.80 6.77
C LEU A 302 -16.48 12.09 5.62
N THR A 303 -17.75 11.73 5.76
CA THR A 303 -18.78 12.07 4.77
C THR A 303 -18.85 13.58 4.53
N LYS A 304 -18.87 14.36 5.62
CA LYS A 304 -18.89 15.83 5.54
C LYS A 304 -17.60 16.39 4.96
N LEU A 305 -16.43 15.89 5.38
CA LEU A 305 -15.14 16.34 4.85
C LEU A 305 -15.03 16.06 3.35
N ASN A 306 -15.42 14.86 2.92
CA ASN A 306 -15.36 14.48 1.51
C ASN A 306 -16.33 15.30 0.66
N GLN A 307 -17.55 15.59 1.15
CA GLN A 307 -18.46 16.52 0.48
C GLN A 307 -17.83 17.91 0.31
N ILE A 308 -17.22 18.45 1.37
CA ILE A 308 -16.54 19.76 1.30
C ILE A 308 -15.40 19.70 0.27
N ARG A 309 -14.56 18.66 0.29
CA ARG A 309 -13.47 18.50 -0.68
C ARG A 309 -14.00 18.41 -2.11
N PHE A 310 -15.09 17.69 -2.33
CA PHE A 310 -15.72 17.52 -3.64
C PHE A 310 -16.30 18.82 -4.20
N PHE A 311 -16.94 19.65 -3.36
CA PHE A 311 -17.54 20.92 -3.78
C PHE A 311 -16.55 22.08 -3.86
N SER A 312 -15.43 21.99 -3.14
CA SER A 312 -14.34 22.94 -3.29
C SER A 312 -13.48 22.55 -4.50
N LYS A 313 -12.87 23.50 -5.19
CA LYS A 313 -12.09 23.27 -6.43
C LYS A 313 -10.82 22.39 -6.24
N PHE A 314 -10.69 21.64 -5.15
CA PHE A 314 -9.59 20.71 -4.86
C PHE A 314 -9.78 19.34 -5.56
N GLN A 315 -10.39 19.35 -6.75
CA GLN A 315 -10.48 18.18 -7.62
C GLN A 315 -9.18 18.06 -8.41
N LEU A 316 -8.49 16.93 -8.28
CA LEU A 316 -7.24 16.62 -8.99
C LEU A 316 -7.40 16.52 -10.52
N PHE A 317 -8.63 16.56 -11.06
CA PHE A 317 -8.86 16.37 -12.49
C PHE A 317 -10.00 17.27 -13.00
N TYR A 318 -9.66 18.49 -13.41
CA TYR A 318 -10.49 19.28 -14.32
C TYR A 318 -9.65 20.03 -15.37
N HIS A 319 -8.54 19.43 -15.82
CA HIS A 319 -7.81 19.90 -17.01
C HIS A 319 -7.05 18.73 -17.66
N VAL A 320 -7.77 17.84 -18.33
CA VAL A 320 -7.30 17.14 -19.54
C VAL A 320 -8.45 17.10 -20.53
#